data_AF-A0A2K8SJF3-F1
#
_entry.id   AF-A0A2K8SJF3-F1
#
_cell.length_a   1.000
_cell.length_b   1.000
_cell.length_c   1.000
_cell.angle_alpha   90.00
_cell.angle_beta   90.00
_cell.angle_gamma   90.00
#
_symmetry.space_group_name_H-M   'P 1'
#
loop_
_entity.id
_entity.type
_entity.pdbx_description
1 polymer ?
#
loop_
_entity_poly.entity_id
_entity_poly.type
_entity_poly.pdbx_seq_one_letter_code
_entity_poly.pdbx_strand_id
1 'polypeptide(L)' 'MDFLQKCWNDDPALVIVIKKLLVKFPQWGVAIVDGVLMKWDE' A
#
# COMPACT_ATOMS: atom_id res chain seq x y z
N MET A 1 -7.91 0.11 -5.12
CA MET A 1 -7.19 0.90 -4.10
C MET A 1 -7.91 0.84 -2.76
N ASP A 2 -9.24 0.89 -2.78
CA ASP A 2 -10.14 1.00 -1.62
C ASP A 2 -9.90 -0.10 -0.56
N PHE A 3 -9.68 -1.35 -0.99
CA PHE A 3 -9.38 -2.44 -0.07
C PHE A 3 -8.03 -2.27 0.64
N LEU A 4 -6.98 -1.93 -0.11
CA LEU A 4 -5.64 -1.69 0.45
C LEU A 4 -5.63 -0.49 1.40
N GLN A 5 -6.30 0.59 1.03
CA GLN A 5 -6.46 1.76 1.90
C GLN A 5 -7.25 1.44 3.16
N LYS A 6 -8.32 0.64 3.07
CA LYS A 6 -9.05 0.18 4.25
C LYS A 6 -8.14 -0.65 5.17
N CYS A 7 -7.42 -1.64 4.65
CA CYS A 7 -6.50 -2.46 5.43
C CYS A 7 -5.34 -1.66 6.05
N TRP A 8 -4.88 -0.60 5.36
CA TRP A 8 -3.82 0.27 5.85
C TRP A 8 -4.23 1.13 7.05
N ASN A 9 -5.50 1.53 7.12
CA ASN A 9 -6.03 2.33 8.22
C ASN A 9 -6.55 1.49 9.40
N ASP A 10 -6.87 0.21 9.19
CA ASP A 10 -7.54 -0.64 10.18
C ASP A 10 -6.56 -1.32 11.15
N ASP A 11 -5.46 -1.89 10.64
CA ASP A 11 -4.55 -2.71 11.46
C ASP A 11 -3.06 -2.46 11.12
N PRO A 12 -2.22 -2.10 12.12
CA PRO A 12 -0.79 -1.89 11.92
C PRO A 12 -0.01 -3.14 11.44
N ALA A 13 -0.48 -4.35 11.73
CA ALA A 13 0.09 -5.59 11.20
C ALA A 13 -0.17 -5.73 9.68
N LEU A 14 -1.35 -5.30 9.20
CA LEU A 14 -1.66 -5.31 7.77
C LEU A 14 -0.81 -4.30 7.00
N VAL A 15 -0.50 -3.15 7.60
CA VAL A 15 0.44 -2.16 7.02
C VAL A 15 1.80 -2.80 6.72
N ILE A 16 2.32 -3.65 7.60
CA ILE A 16 3.61 -4.34 7.40
C ILE A 16 3.52 -5.33 6.23
N VAL A 17 2.42 -6.09 6.14
CA VAL A 17 2.19 -7.04 5.04
C VAL A 17 2.06 -6.29 3.71
N ILE A 18 1.32 -5.18 3.69
CA ILE A 18 1.16 -4.33 2.51
C ILE A 18 2.51 -3.78 2.06
N LYS A 19 3.34 -3.25 2.96
CA LYS A 19 4.70 -2.79 2.63
C LYS A 19 5.53 -3.90 1.97
N LYS A 20 5.51 -5.11 2.53
CA LYS A 20 6.21 -6.27 1.94
C LYS A 20 5.66 -6.66 0.57
N LEU A 21 4.34 -6.59 0.39
CA LEU A 21 3.69 -6.89 -0.90
C LEU A 21 4.08 -5.86 -1.96
N LEU A 22 4.08 -4.57 -1.64
CA LEU A 22 4.46 -3.52 -2.59
C LEU A 22 5.92 -3.66 -3.05
N VAL A 23 6.84 -4.01 -2.14
CA VAL A 23 8.23 -4.32 -2.49
C VAL A 23 8.32 -5.56 -3.40
N LYS A 24 7.47 -6.57 -3.16
CA LYS A 24 7.45 -7.81 -3.96
C LYS A 24 6.78 -7.63 -5.33
N PHE A 25 5.83 -6.70 -5.44
CA PHE A 25 5.00 -6.50 -6.62
C PHE A 25 5.00 -5.02 -7.07
N PRO A 26 6.13 -4.50 -7.57
CA PRO A 26 6.22 -3.10 -8.01
C PRO A 26 5.29 -2.78 -9.20
N GLN A 27 4.86 -3.79 -9.96
CA GLN A 27 3.94 -3.62 -11.08
C GLN A 27 2.51 -3.22 -10.67
N TRP A 28 2.19 -3.22 -9.39
CA TRP A 28 0.88 -2.76 -8.91
C TRP A 28 0.70 -1.25 -9.09
N GLY A 29 1.79 -0.50 -9.33
CA GLY A 29 1.71 0.95 -9.51
C GLY A 29 1.15 1.63 -8.27
N VAL A 30 1.53 1.16 -7.08
CA VAL A 30 1.10 1.73 -5.81
C VAL A 30 2.34 2.07 -4.99
N ALA A 31 2.41 3.31 -4.52
CA ALA A 31 3.49 3.83 -3.72
C ALA A 31 2.97 4.30 -2.35
N ILE A 32 3.88 4.41 -1.38
CA ILE A 32 3.60 5.02 -0.09
C ILE A 32 4.30 6.37 -0.07
N VAL A 33 3.53 7.46 -0.09
CA VAL A 33 4.04 8.84 -0.05
C VAL A 33 3.57 9.46 1.25
N ASP A 34 4.50 9.97 2.06
CA ASP A 34 4.23 10.56 3.38
C ASP A 34 3.38 9.68 4.31
N GLY A 35 3.56 8.34 4.22
CA GLY A 35 2.81 7.38 5.02
C GLY A 35 1.40 7.07 4.49
N VAL A 36 1.04 7.56 3.30
CA VAL A 36 -0.26 7.33 2.64
C VAL A 36 -0.08 6.47 1.40
N LEU A 37 -0.96 5.48 1.23
CA LEU A 37 -1.06 4.66 0.02
C LEU A 37 -1.66 5.46 -1.13
N MET A 38 -0.90 5.64 -2.22
CA MET A 38 -1.32 6.33 -3.44
C MET A 38 -1.05 5.48 -4.67
N LYS A 39 -1.93 5.55 -5.67
CA LYS A 39 -1.68 4.92 -6.97
C LYS A 39 -0.70 5.80 -7.73
N TRP A 40 0.40 5.23 -8.16
CA TRP A 40 1.34 5.86 -9.07
C TRP A 40 0.85 5.56 -10.49
N ASP A 41 0.01 6.45 -11.01
CA ASP A 41 -0.17 6.56 -12.46
C ASP A 41 0.98 7.44 -12.97
N GLU A 42 1.64 6.99 -14.03
CA GLU A 42 2.63 7.77 -14.78
C GLU A 42 1.98 8.94 -15.52
#